data_AF-A0A2D4WNJ6-F1
#
_entry.id   AF-A0A2D4WNJ6-F1
#
_cell.length_a   1.000
_cell.length_b   1.000
_cell.length_c   1.000
_cell.angle_alpha   90.00
_cell.angle_beta   90.00
_cell.angle_gamma   90.00
#
_symmetry.space_group_name_H-M   'P 1'
#
loop_
_entity.id
_entity.type
_entity.pdbx_description
1 polymer ?
#
loop_
_entity_poly.entity_id
_entity_poly.type
_entity_poly.pdbx_seq_one_letter_code
_entity_poly.pdbx_strand_id
1 'polypeptide(L)'
;MGLMYVVSTCSAHCRFCYREELIARKEVERHDGTVAKKGMAKIPEITAYIKEHNDIVKANGGLHPETGREKLREILLSGGDPMVLNNGKIAAWLSALAESDIESIRIGTKEMAFYPKRFDEAFLTMLDNFHETYPEVALHFMLHFEHPDEILAKDDNGEYIRNEQGFFQWVEDTGKAMRGLVSRGWVSVQNQTPIIKDINDDVM
;
A
#
# COMPACT_ATOMS: atom_id res chain seq x y z
N MET A 1 -12.14 -0.65 9.00
CA MET A 1 -10.84 -0.76 8.30
C MET A 1 -9.72 -0.83 9.33
N GLY A 2 -8.72 -1.69 9.11
CA GLY A 2 -7.50 -1.81 9.94
C GLY A 2 -6.25 -1.36 9.19
N LEU A 3 -5.22 -0.94 9.94
CA LEU A 3 -3.91 -0.55 9.43
C LEU A 3 -2.86 -1.56 9.93
N MET A 4 -2.07 -2.14 9.02
CA MET A 4 -1.08 -3.14 9.36
C MET A 4 0.33 -2.72 8.96
N TYR A 5 1.26 -2.74 9.91
CA TYR A 5 2.68 -2.53 9.66
C TYR A 5 3.35 -3.86 9.35
N VAL A 6 3.43 -4.20 8.06
CA VAL A 6 4.00 -5.48 7.58
C VAL A 6 5.51 -5.40 7.33
N VAL A 7 6.06 -4.19 7.29
CA VAL A 7 7.50 -3.93 7.11
C VAL A 7 7.92 -2.63 7.81
N SER A 8 9.19 -2.53 8.23
CA SER A 8 9.77 -1.33 8.87
C SER A 8 10.80 -0.60 8.00
N THR A 9 10.91 -0.97 6.73
CA THR A 9 11.91 -0.44 5.79
C THR A 9 11.22 0.08 4.53
N CYS A 10 11.87 1.06 3.88
CA CYS A 10 11.50 1.58 2.57
C CYS A 10 12.72 1.47 1.64
N SER A 11 12.52 1.48 0.33
CA SER A 11 13.59 1.59 -0.67
C SER A 11 14.29 2.95 -0.60
N ALA A 12 13.53 4.02 -0.33
CA ALA A 12 14.05 5.35 -0.04
C ALA A 12 13.27 6.03 1.09
N HIS A 13 13.92 6.95 1.78
CA HIS A 13 13.36 7.67 2.93
C HIS A 13 12.89 9.07 2.53
N CYS A 14 11.57 9.27 2.56
CA CYS A 14 10.97 10.59 2.37
C CYS A 14 11.39 11.53 3.51
N ARG A 15 11.82 12.75 3.19
CA ARG A 15 12.20 13.76 4.19
C ARG A 15 11.03 14.24 5.07
N PHE A 16 9.81 14.05 4.60
CA PHE A 16 8.55 14.37 5.29
C PHE A 16 7.87 13.11 5.87
N CYS A 17 8.59 12.01 6.05
CA CYS A 17 8.01 10.77 6.56
C CYS A 17 7.53 10.91 8.02
N TYR A 18 6.21 11.00 8.23
CA TYR A 18 5.62 11.00 9.57
C TYR A 18 5.75 9.65 10.31
N ARG A 19 6.28 8.62 9.65
CA ARG A 19 6.54 7.28 10.22
C ARG A 19 8.02 7.03 10.48
N GLU A 20 8.83 8.08 10.52
CA GLU A 20 10.26 7.97 10.82
C GLU A 20 10.52 7.20 12.12
N GLU A 21 9.68 7.38 13.14
CA GLU A 21 9.78 6.63 14.41
C GLU A 21 9.62 5.11 14.24
N LEU A 22 8.72 4.67 13.34
CA LEU A 22 8.51 3.25 13.03
C LEU A 22 9.74 2.69 12.31
N ILE A 23 10.27 3.44 11.34
CA ILE A 23 11.41 3.05 10.51
C ILE A 23 12.70 3.01 11.35
N ALA A 24 12.92 4.04 12.16
CA ALA A 24 14.06 4.16 13.07
C ALA A 24 13.93 3.22 14.29
N ARG A 25 12.82 2.48 14.42
CA ARG A 25 12.54 1.55 15.53
C ARG A 25 12.69 2.24 16.89
N LYS A 26 12.27 3.50 16.98
CA LYS A 26 12.29 4.27 18.21
C LYS A 26 11.27 3.71 19.18
N GLU A 27 11.59 3.81 20.46
CA GLU A 27 10.63 3.51 21.52
C GLU A 27 9.59 4.63 21.58
N VAL A 28 8.33 4.25 21.70
CA VAL A 28 7.20 5.18 21.78
C VAL A 28 6.52 4.95 23.11
N GLU A 29 6.40 6.01 23.90
CA GLU A 29 5.58 6.02 25.11
C GLU A 29 4.10 6.11 24.70
N ARG A 30 3.31 5.15 25.17
CA ARG A 30 1.87 5.07 24.93
C ARG A 30 1.11 5.79 26.04
N HIS A 31 -0.17 6.08 25.79
CA HIS A 31 -1.04 6.75 26.77
C HIS A 31 -1.19 6.00 28.11
N ASP A 32 -0.90 4.70 28.14
CA ASP A 32 -0.89 3.87 29.34
C ASP A 32 0.47 3.85 30.08
N GLY A 33 1.43 4.69 29.66
CA GLY A 33 2.78 4.78 30.21
C GLY A 33 3.73 3.66 29.75
N THR A 34 3.27 2.75 28.88
CA THR A 34 4.14 1.70 28.33
C THR A 34 5.07 2.25 27.27
N VAL A 35 6.35 1.93 27.37
CA VAL A 35 7.38 2.31 26.40
C VAL A 35 7.75 1.09 25.58
N ALA A 36 7.36 1.08 24.31
CA ALA A 36 7.66 -0.03 23.41
C ALA A 36 7.83 0.46 21.97
N LYS A 37 8.60 -0.31 21.19
CA LYS A 37 8.68 -0.12 19.74
C LYS A 37 7.33 -0.44 19.11
N LYS A 38 7.00 0.23 18.00
CA LYS A 38 5.84 -0.16 17.20
C LYS A 38 6.02 -1.60 16.70
N GLY A 39 5.05 -2.45 17.03
CA GLY A 39 5.06 -3.86 16.67
C GLY A 39 4.88 -4.06 15.17
N MET A 40 5.43 -5.16 14.68
CA MET A 40 5.26 -5.62 13.31
C MET A 40 4.12 -6.63 13.27
N ALA A 41 3.25 -6.52 12.29
CA ALA A 41 2.17 -7.47 12.11
C ALA A 41 2.74 -8.87 11.84
N LYS A 42 2.15 -9.90 12.45
CA LYS A 42 2.44 -11.31 12.15
C LYS A 42 1.17 -12.00 11.71
N ILE A 43 1.24 -12.75 10.60
CA ILE A 43 0.08 -13.39 9.98
C ILE A 43 -0.79 -14.13 11.02
N PRO A 44 -0.25 -15.07 11.83
CA PRO A 44 -1.10 -15.86 12.74
C PRO A 44 -1.85 -15.01 13.78
N GLU A 45 -1.18 -13.98 14.32
CA GLU A 45 -1.76 -13.08 15.33
C GLU A 45 -2.89 -12.24 14.72
N ILE A 46 -2.67 -11.72 13.51
CA ILE A 46 -3.64 -10.88 12.82
C ILE A 46 -4.84 -11.68 12.35
N THR A 47 -4.64 -12.83 11.71
CA THR A 47 -5.75 -13.66 11.22
C THR A 47 -6.62 -14.16 12.37
N ALA A 48 -6.00 -14.53 13.50
CA ALA A 48 -6.73 -14.90 14.71
C ALA A 48 -7.58 -13.74 15.23
N TYR A 49 -6.99 -12.54 15.34
CA TYR A 49 -7.71 -11.34 15.78
C TYR A 49 -8.89 -10.99 14.85
N ILE A 50 -8.70 -11.04 13.53
CA ILE A 50 -9.77 -10.72 12.56
C ILE A 50 -10.94 -11.68 12.74
N LYS A 51 -10.67 -12.99 12.83
CA LYS A 51 -11.69 -14.02 12.99
C LYS A 51 -12.46 -13.84 14.30
N GLU A 52 -11.74 -13.70 15.41
CA GLU A 52 -12.35 -13.47 16.73
C GLU A 52 -13.21 -12.20 16.75
N HIS A 53 -12.68 -11.07 16.27
CA HIS A 53 -13.42 -9.81 16.21
C HIS A 53 -14.69 -9.94 15.35
N ASN A 54 -14.58 -10.54 14.17
CA ASN A 54 -15.70 -10.68 13.24
C ASN A 54 -16.77 -11.67 13.75
N ASP A 55 -16.36 -12.74 14.45
CA ASP A 55 -17.28 -13.68 15.09
C ASP A 55 -18.08 -13.01 16.21
N ILE A 56 -17.41 -12.20 17.05
CA ILE A 56 -18.07 -11.40 18.11
C ILE A 56 -19.07 -10.41 17.50
N VAL A 57 -18.64 -9.66 16.48
CA VAL A 57 -19.51 -8.71 15.75
C VAL A 57 -20.74 -9.42 15.20
N LYS A 58 -20.55 -10.58 14.56
CA LYS A 58 -21.64 -11.36 13.97
C LYS A 58 -22.62 -11.87 15.03
N ALA A 59 -22.11 -12.35 16.17
CA ALA A 59 -22.93 -12.83 17.28
C ALA A 59 -23.73 -11.69 17.95
N ASN A 60 -23.23 -10.46 17.91
CA ASN A 60 -23.83 -9.31 18.56
C ASN A 60 -24.53 -8.35 17.58
N GLY A 61 -25.20 -8.89 16.55
CA GLY A 61 -26.07 -8.11 15.67
C GLY A 61 -25.35 -7.12 14.74
N GLY A 62 -24.05 -7.33 14.48
CA GLY A 62 -23.26 -6.52 13.56
C GLY A 62 -22.35 -5.48 14.24
N LEU A 63 -22.31 -5.44 15.58
CA LEU A 63 -21.47 -4.51 16.33
C LEU A 63 -20.71 -5.22 17.46
N HIS A 64 -19.44 -4.92 17.63
CA HIS A 64 -18.66 -5.44 18.75
C HIS A 64 -19.17 -4.80 20.07
N PRO A 65 -19.46 -5.58 21.12
CA PRO A 65 -20.13 -5.09 22.33
C PRO A 65 -19.32 -4.05 23.11
N GLU A 66 -17.99 -4.20 23.16
CA GLU A 66 -17.12 -3.27 23.91
C GLU A 66 -16.68 -2.06 23.08
N THR A 67 -16.27 -2.27 21.83
CA THR A 67 -15.66 -1.21 21.01
C THR A 67 -16.67 -0.48 20.14
N GLY A 68 -17.89 -1.00 19.99
CA GLY A 68 -18.91 -0.49 19.07
C GLY A 68 -18.51 -0.59 17.58
N ARG A 69 -17.43 -1.31 17.27
CA ARG A 69 -16.91 -1.42 15.89
C ARG A 69 -17.66 -2.49 15.12
N GLU A 70 -17.85 -2.24 13.83
CA GLU A 70 -18.41 -3.19 12.87
C GLU A 70 -17.39 -4.27 12.46
N LYS A 71 -17.83 -5.15 11.55
CA LYS A 71 -16.98 -6.17 10.92
C LYS A 71 -15.73 -5.52 10.35
N LEU A 72 -14.57 -6.07 10.71
CA LEU A 72 -13.33 -5.72 10.09
C LEU A 72 -13.29 -6.38 8.71
N ARG A 73 -13.69 -5.62 7.68
CA ARG A 73 -13.78 -6.07 6.28
C ARG A 73 -12.66 -5.55 5.39
N GLU A 74 -11.84 -4.63 5.88
CA GLU A 74 -10.86 -3.91 5.07
C GLU A 74 -9.55 -3.70 5.80
N ILE A 75 -8.45 -3.94 5.11
CA ILE A 75 -7.09 -3.80 5.64
C ILE A 75 -6.21 -2.97 4.69
N LEU A 76 -5.45 -2.03 5.26
CA LEU A 76 -4.33 -1.36 4.59
C LEU A 76 -2.98 -1.95 5.02
N LEU A 77 -2.30 -2.62 4.11
CA LEU A 77 -0.90 -3.03 4.22
C LEU A 77 -0.02 -1.78 4.11
N SER A 78 0.81 -1.58 5.13
CA SER A 78 1.61 -0.38 5.28
C SER A 78 2.83 -0.65 6.16
N GLY A 79 3.43 0.40 6.72
CA GLY A 79 4.60 0.35 7.58
C GLY A 79 5.63 1.35 7.08
N GLY A 80 6.79 0.84 6.67
CA GLY A 80 7.64 1.50 5.68
C GLY A 80 6.97 1.45 4.30
N ASP A 81 7.48 0.64 3.37
CA ASP A 81 6.83 0.36 2.09
C ASP A 81 6.64 -1.16 1.89
N PRO A 82 5.42 -1.71 1.92
CA PRO A 82 5.16 -3.14 1.73
C PRO A 82 5.77 -3.73 0.46
N MET A 83 6.00 -2.92 -0.59
CA MET A 83 6.56 -3.40 -1.86
C MET A 83 8.04 -3.77 -1.77
N VAL A 84 8.75 -3.46 -0.68
CA VAL A 84 10.09 -4.02 -0.40
C VAL A 84 10.05 -5.50 -0.01
N LEU A 85 8.86 -6.03 0.33
CA LEU A 85 8.68 -7.46 0.54
C LEU A 85 8.76 -8.20 -0.79
N ASN A 86 9.33 -9.41 -0.78
CA ASN A 86 9.34 -10.27 -1.95
C ASN A 86 7.92 -10.79 -2.28
N ASN A 87 7.72 -11.27 -3.51
CA ASN A 87 6.41 -11.73 -3.99
C ASN A 87 5.79 -12.80 -3.08
N GLY A 88 6.58 -13.75 -2.57
CA GLY A 88 6.09 -14.80 -1.68
C GLY A 88 5.52 -14.26 -0.36
N LYS A 89 6.16 -13.24 0.24
CA LYS A 89 5.64 -12.60 1.45
C LYS A 89 4.39 -11.76 1.19
N ILE A 90 4.31 -11.09 0.05
CA ILE A 90 3.09 -10.36 -0.33
C ILE A 90 1.95 -11.35 -0.55
N ALA A 91 2.16 -12.41 -1.33
CA ALA A 91 1.18 -13.47 -1.55
C ALA A 91 0.68 -14.07 -0.23
N ALA A 92 1.59 -14.39 0.69
CA ALA A 92 1.23 -14.92 2.01
C ALA A 92 0.32 -13.97 2.81
N TRP A 93 0.56 -12.65 2.76
CA TRP A 93 -0.33 -11.68 3.39
C TRP A 93 -1.69 -11.58 2.69
N LEU A 94 -1.70 -11.51 1.35
CA LEU A 94 -2.94 -11.40 0.58
C LEU A 94 -3.85 -12.62 0.82
N SER A 95 -3.32 -13.83 0.68
CA SER A 95 -4.08 -15.07 0.92
C SER A 95 -4.57 -15.18 2.36
N ALA A 96 -3.72 -14.90 3.35
CA ALA A 96 -4.10 -15.03 4.75
C ALA A 96 -5.22 -14.06 5.16
N LEU A 97 -5.24 -12.85 4.57
CA LEU A 97 -6.31 -11.88 4.80
C LEU A 97 -7.61 -12.29 4.11
N ALA A 98 -7.54 -12.75 2.86
CA ALA A 98 -8.69 -13.29 2.14
C ALA A 98 -9.34 -14.46 2.90
N GLU A 99 -8.52 -15.41 3.39
CA GLU A 99 -8.95 -16.56 4.22
C GLU A 99 -9.44 -16.20 5.64
N SER A 100 -9.42 -14.90 5.98
CA SER A 100 -9.85 -14.36 7.27
C SER A 100 -11.00 -13.37 7.14
N ASP A 101 -11.85 -13.52 6.12
CA ASP A 101 -13.05 -12.70 5.87
C ASP A 101 -12.79 -11.21 5.57
N ILE A 102 -11.59 -10.87 5.09
CA ILE A 102 -11.30 -9.53 4.55
C ILE A 102 -11.78 -9.45 3.11
N GLU A 103 -12.61 -8.44 2.85
CA GLU A 103 -13.27 -8.19 1.55
C GLU A 103 -12.47 -7.21 0.69
N SER A 104 -11.63 -6.38 1.30
CA SER A 104 -10.87 -5.33 0.62
C SER A 104 -9.48 -5.16 1.20
N ILE A 105 -8.46 -5.28 0.35
CA ILE A 105 -7.06 -5.10 0.72
C ILE A 105 -6.50 -3.89 -0.02
N ARG A 106 -5.91 -2.96 0.74
CA ARG A 106 -5.16 -1.82 0.19
C ARG A 106 -3.68 -2.02 0.43
N ILE A 107 -2.84 -1.69 -0.56
CA ILE A 107 -1.38 -1.66 -0.43
C ILE A 107 -0.93 -0.21 -0.61
N GLY A 108 -0.41 0.39 0.45
CA GLY A 108 0.17 1.74 0.37
C GLY A 108 1.64 1.67 -0.03
N THR A 109 2.01 2.27 -1.16
CA THR A 109 3.38 2.17 -1.70
C THR A 109 3.82 3.43 -2.45
N LYS A 110 5.09 3.81 -2.28
CA LYS A 110 5.81 4.79 -3.09
C LYS A 110 6.75 4.12 -4.08
N GLU A 111 6.87 2.80 -4.03
CA GLU A 111 7.77 2.02 -4.89
C GLU A 111 7.48 2.22 -6.38
N MET A 112 6.25 2.59 -6.76
CA MET A 112 5.92 2.94 -8.15
C MET A 112 6.72 4.16 -8.65
N ALA A 113 7.03 5.11 -7.77
CA ALA A 113 7.88 6.26 -8.07
C ALA A 113 9.37 5.92 -7.97
N PHE A 114 9.78 5.22 -6.90
CA PHE A 114 11.20 5.00 -6.62
C PHE A 114 11.82 3.83 -7.37
N TYR A 115 11.08 2.75 -7.57
CA TYR A 115 11.56 1.54 -8.22
C TYR A 115 10.43 0.83 -9.00
N PRO A 116 9.92 1.44 -10.09
CA PRO A 116 8.81 0.90 -10.87
C PRO A 116 9.07 -0.51 -11.42
N LYS A 117 10.34 -0.90 -11.63
CA LYS A 117 10.72 -2.26 -12.03
C LYS A 117 10.32 -3.35 -11.02
N ARG A 118 9.93 -2.98 -9.80
CA ARG A 118 9.32 -3.89 -8.82
C ARG A 118 8.03 -4.52 -9.33
N PHE A 119 7.29 -3.84 -10.20
CA PHE A 119 6.03 -4.28 -10.79
C PHE A 119 6.28 -5.04 -12.10
N ASP A 120 7.11 -6.07 -12.01
CA ASP A 120 7.48 -6.94 -13.13
C ASP A 120 6.44 -8.04 -13.40
N GLU A 121 6.65 -8.80 -14.48
CA GLU A 121 5.76 -9.91 -14.86
C GLU A 121 5.57 -10.94 -13.76
N ALA A 122 6.61 -11.20 -12.94
CA ALA A 122 6.52 -12.17 -11.84
C ALA A 122 5.59 -11.67 -10.71
N PHE A 123 5.67 -10.38 -10.38
CA PHE A 123 4.75 -9.75 -9.42
C PHE A 123 3.33 -9.70 -9.96
N LEU A 124 3.18 -9.28 -11.21
CA LEU A 124 1.89 -9.16 -11.88
C LEU A 124 1.19 -10.53 -12.00
N THR A 125 1.93 -11.60 -12.33
CA THR A 125 1.42 -12.99 -12.33
C THR A 125 1.01 -13.44 -10.92
N MET A 126 1.75 -13.05 -9.87
CA MET A 126 1.36 -13.36 -8.49
C MET A 126 0.02 -12.72 -8.12
N LEU A 127 -0.21 -11.47 -8.56
CA LEU A 127 -1.49 -10.80 -8.38
C LEU A 127 -2.62 -11.52 -9.13
N ASP A 128 -2.38 -11.95 -10.37
CA ASP A 128 -3.38 -12.68 -11.17
C ASP A 128 -3.78 -14.00 -10.49
N ASN A 129 -2.81 -14.77 -10.00
CA ASN A 129 -3.06 -16.02 -9.28
C ASN A 129 -3.86 -15.76 -7.97
N PHE A 130 -3.57 -14.66 -7.27
CA PHE A 130 -4.34 -14.26 -6.10
C PHE A 130 -5.80 -13.97 -6.47
N HIS A 131 -6.04 -13.20 -7.52
CA HIS A 131 -7.40 -12.87 -7.96
C HIS A 131 -8.16 -14.10 -8.50
N GLU A 132 -7.50 -15.00 -9.22
CA GLU A 132 -8.10 -16.26 -9.65
C GLU A 132 -8.57 -17.11 -8.46
N THR A 133 -7.81 -17.07 -7.36
CA THR A 133 -8.14 -17.81 -6.13
C THR A 133 -9.22 -17.11 -5.29
N TYR A 134 -9.17 -15.78 -5.21
CA TYR A 134 -10.01 -14.94 -4.35
C TYR A 134 -10.68 -13.80 -5.15
N PRO A 135 -11.53 -14.12 -6.14
CA PRO A 135 -12.09 -13.13 -7.07
C PRO A 135 -13.00 -12.09 -6.40
N GLU A 136 -13.55 -12.40 -5.23
CA GLU A 136 -14.41 -11.54 -4.43
C GLU A 136 -13.66 -10.50 -3.59
N VAL A 137 -12.33 -10.64 -3.43
CA VAL A 137 -11.52 -9.73 -2.62
C VAL A 137 -11.01 -8.57 -3.48
N ALA A 138 -11.46 -7.36 -3.15
CA ALA A 138 -11.04 -6.15 -3.86
C ALA A 138 -9.58 -5.79 -3.52
N LEU A 139 -8.78 -5.49 -4.54
CA LEU A 139 -7.38 -5.09 -4.38
C LEU A 139 -7.16 -3.64 -4.85
N HIS A 140 -6.59 -2.84 -3.95
CA HIS A 140 -6.36 -1.42 -4.18
C HIS A 140 -4.89 -1.05 -3.95
N PHE A 141 -4.29 -0.30 -4.88
CA PHE A 141 -2.98 0.31 -4.68
C PHE A 141 -3.16 1.78 -4.35
N MET A 142 -2.66 2.18 -3.18
CA MET A 142 -2.57 3.57 -2.76
C MET A 142 -1.14 4.03 -3.06
N LEU A 143 -0.96 4.63 -4.23
CA LEU A 143 0.31 5.19 -4.67
C LEU A 143 0.63 6.48 -3.93
N HIS A 144 1.88 6.86 -3.99
CA HIS A 144 2.41 8.05 -3.34
C HIS A 144 3.33 8.77 -4.35
N PHE A 145 2.69 9.47 -5.28
CA PHE A 145 3.32 10.42 -6.20
C PHE A 145 3.06 11.84 -5.72
N GLU A 146 4.11 12.67 -5.68
CA GLU A 146 4.12 13.99 -5.06
C GLU A 146 4.29 15.05 -6.13
N HIS A 147 5.14 14.78 -7.12
CA HIS A 147 5.55 15.76 -8.13
C HIS A 147 5.49 15.12 -9.53
N PRO A 148 5.15 15.89 -10.59
CA PRO A 148 5.12 15.36 -11.95
C PRO A 148 6.44 14.69 -12.39
N ASP A 149 7.60 15.18 -11.95
CA ASP A 149 8.94 14.56 -12.13
C ASP A 149 9.02 13.07 -11.76
N GLU A 150 8.16 12.60 -10.85
CA GLU A 150 8.14 11.19 -10.46
C GLU A 150 7.42 10.30 -11.49
N ILE A 151 6.71 10.89 -12.45
CA ILE A 151 5.88 10.20 -13.45
C ILE A 151 6.29 10.57 -14.87
N LEU A 152 6.62 11.84 -15.13
CA LEU A 152 6.85 12.41 -16.45
C LEU A 152 8.33 12.43 -16.81
N ALA A 153 8.64 12.03 -18.04
CA ALA A 153 10.00 12.06 -18.56
C ALA A 153 10.42 13.49 -18.91
N LYS A 154 11.67 13.84 -18.59
CA LYS A 154 12.31 15.11 -18.94
C LYS A 154 13.43 14.87 -19.96
N ASP A 155 13.66 15.84 -20.84
CA ASP A 155 14.79 15.85 -21.78
C ASP A 155 16.10 16.30 -21.10
N ASP A 156 17.18 16.39 -21.87
CA ASP A 156 18.49 16.81 -21.37
C ASP A 156 18.51 18.27 -20.86
N ASN A 157 17.51 19.09 -21.21
CA ASN A 157 17.35 20.47 -20.73
C ASN A 157 16.47 20.57 -19.48
N GLY A 158 15.90 19.44 -19.01
CA GLY A 158 14.98 19.41 -17.88
C GLY A 158 13.52 19.70 -18.23
N GLU A 159 13.19 19.81 -19.51
CA GLU A 159 11.83 20.10 -19.99
C GLU A 159 11.03 18.80 -20.13
N TYR A 160 9.74 18.82 -19.78
CA TYR A 160 8.89 17.65 -19.94
C TYR A 160 8.70 17.27 -21.41
N ILE A 161 8.99 16.01 -21.74
CA ILE A 161 8.88 15.48 -23.09
C ILE A 161 7.41 15.33 -23.46
N ARG A 162 7.04 15.74 -24.67
CA ARG A 162 5.72 15.50 -25.26
C ARG A 162 5.83 14.58 -26.46
N ASN A 163 4.85 13.69 -26.63
CA ASN A 163 4.73 12.87 -27.82
C ASN A 163 4.20 13.69 -29.02
N GLU A 164 4.16 13.08 -30.21
CA GLU A 164 3.69 13.72 -31.44
C GLU A 164 2.25 14.28 -31.35
N GLN A 165 1.46 13.77 -30.41
CA GLN A 165 0.07 14.18 -30.16
C GLN A 165 -0.05 15.25 -29.06
N GLY A 166 1.08 15.71 -28.49
CA GLY A 166 1.14 16.75 -27.47
C GLY A 166 0.94 16.27 -26.02
N PHE A 167 0.77 14.96 -25.80
CA PHE A 167 0.66 14.38 -24.45
C PHE A 167 2.02 14.27 -23.79
N PHE A 168 2.09 14.52 -22.48
CA PHE A 168 3.30 14.31 -21.70
C PHE A 168 3.70 12.84 -21.69
N GLN A 169 4.97 12.60 -22.00
CA GLN A 169 5.55 11.27 -21.96
C GLN A 169 5.84 10.87 -20.52
N TRP A 170 5.49 9.64 -20.17
CA TRP A 170 5.82 9.07 -18.87
C TRP A 170 7.25 8.54 -18.88
N VAL A 171 7.89 8.51 -17.72
CA VAL A 171 9.08 7.69 -17.47
C VAL A 171 8.77 6.26 -17.91
N GLU A 172 9.63 5.67 -18.74
CA GLU A 172 9.32 4.43 -19.47
C GLU A 172 8.94 3.29 -18.51
N ASP A 173 9.76 3.07 -17.47
CA ASP A 173 9.54 2.01 -16.50
C ASP A 173 8.27 2.24 -15.66
N THR A 174 8.04 3.48 -15.20
CA THR A 174 6.81 3.85 -14.48
C THR A 174 5.58 3.63 -15.35
N GLY A 175 5.64 4.01 -16.63
CA GLY A 175 4.56 3.78 -17.59
C GLY A 175 4.28 2.30 -17.81
N LYS A 176 5.33 1.46 -17.96
CA LYS A 176 5.18 0.00 -18.10
C LYS A 176 4.54 -0.61 -16.85
N ALA A 177 5.05 -0.28 -15.67
CA ALA A 177 4.54 -0.76 -14.38
C ALA A 177 3.07 -0.38 -14.16
N MET A 178 2.73 0.89 -14.38
CA MET A 178 1.36 1.39 -14.24
C MET A 178 0.40 0.75 -15.24
N ARG A 179 0.78 0.63 -16.52
CA ARG A 179 -0.04 -0.08 -17.53
C ARG A 179 -0.24 -1.55 -17.16
N GLY A 180 0.81 -2.21 -16.68
CA GLY A 180 0.72 -3.57 -16.16
C GLY A 180 -0.35 -3.66 -15.07
N LEU A 181 -0.29 -2.78 -14.07
CA LEU A 181 -1.25 -2.80 -12.97
C LEU A 181 -2.69 -2.46 -13.40
N VAL A 182 -2.91 -1.36 -14.13
CA VAL A 182 -4.27 -0.88 -14.48
C VAL A 182 -4.93 -1.67 -15.61
N SER A 183 -4.17 -2.45 -16.38
CA SER A 183 -4.75 -3.37 -17.37
C SER A 183 -5.57 -4.50 -16.72
N ARG A 184 -5.34 -4.77 -15.43
CA ARG A 184 -6.14 -5.68 -14.61
C ARG A 184 -7.37 -4.94 -14.12
N GLY A 185 -8.49 -5.07 -14.82
CA GLY A 185 -9.74 -4.35 -14.52
C GLY A 185 -10.34 -4.59 -13.11
N TRP A 186 -9.79 -5.53 -12.34
CA TRP A 186 -10.14 -5.83 -10.96
C TRP A 186 -9.22 -5.16 -9.92
N VAL A 187 -8.13 -4.52 -10.34
CA VAL A 187 -7.25 -3.71 -9.49
C VAL A 187 -7.63 -2.24 -9.63
N SER A 188 -7.83 -1.56 -8.50
CA SER A 188 -7.93 -0.09 -8.52
C SER A 188 -6.61 0.55 -8.08
N VAL A 189 -6.31 1.71 -8.66
CA VAL A 189 -5.10 2.48 -8.33
C VAL A 189 -5.52 3.91 -8.00
N GLN A 190 -5.10 4.40 -6.84
CA GLN A 190 -5.38 5.76 -6.37
C GLN A 190 -4.08 6.39 -5.89
N ASN A 191 -3.89 7.69 -6.11
CA ASN A 191 -2.78 8.41 -5.52
C ASN A 191 -3.22 9.02 -4.18
N GLN A 192 -2.51 8.70 -3.11
CA GLN A 192 -2.71 9.24 -1.77
C GLN A 192 -1.38 9.81 -1.27
N THR A 193 -1.23 11.12 -1.42
CA THR A 193 -0.02 11.86 -1.12
C THR A 193 -0.35 13.06 -0.21
N PRO A 194 0.54 13.51 0.70
CA PRO A 194 0.35 14.78 1.38
C PRO A 194 0.38 15.92 0.37
N ILE A 195 -0.40 16.97 0.64
CA ILE A 195 -0.27 18.25 -0.06
C ILE A 195 0.76 19.08 0.69
N ILE A 196 1.89 19.29 0.05
CA ILE A 196 3.07 20.02 0.48
C ILE A 196 3.18 21.22 -0.46
N LYS A 197 3.14 22.41 0.16
CA LYS A 197 3.33 23.67 -0.53
C LYS A 197 4.71 23.72 -1.20
N ASP A 198 4.77 24.27 -2.40
CA ASP A 198 5.97 24.44 -3.22
C ASP A 198 6.56 23.08 -3.68
N ILE A 199 5.78 22.00 -3.60
CA ILE A 199 6.15 20.67 -4.10
C ILE A 199 5.04 20.12 -4.99
N ASN A 200 3.80 20.05 -4.51
CA ASN A 200 2.72 19.51 -5.36
C ASN A 200 2.20 20.53 -6.38
N ASP A 201 2.44 21.82 -6.15
CA ASP A 201 1.99 22.96 -6.94
C ASP A 201 3.11 23.67 -7.72
N ASP A 202 4.36 23.22 -7.55
CA ASP A 202 5.48 23.68 -8.37
C ASP A 202 5.60 22.74 -9.59
N VAL A 203 5.51 23.31 -10.79
CA VAL A 203 5.68 22.58 -12.06
C VAL A 203 6.92 23.06 -12.81
N MET A 204 7.74 23.89 -12.17
CA MET A 204 8.92 24.53 -12.76
C MET A 204 10.12 23.60 -12.88
#